data_AF-A0A183D3K7-F1
#
_entry.id   AF-A0A183D3K7-F1
#
_cell.length_a   1.000
_cell.length_b   1.000
_cell.length_c   1.000
_cell.angle_alpha   90.00
_cell.angle_beta   90.00
_cell.angle_gamma   90.00
#
_symmetry.space_group_name_H-M   'P 1'
#
loop_
_entity.id
_entity.type
_entity.pdbx_description
1 polymer ?
#
loop_
_entity_poly.entity_id
_entity_poly.type
_entity_poly.pdbx_seq_one_letter_code
_entity_poly.pdbx_strand_id
1 'polypeptide(L)'
;MGAGPLVFEVGVVFLLTVLLLNKYGNWRQQHCIVTISTFIGWFFSFIIIFILPLDISITFYNRCLLEERHSAAEEEFQFRNITELSCKKPDGFVPDFVLLRMWRIVYWTSQLLTWIVLPLMQSYSNAGEFTTVGKLRSALYSNVAYYGTYLLVFFMLVVYAAVKGVVLNA
;
A
#
# COMPACT_ATOMS: atom_id res chain seq x y z
N MET A 1 15.88 10.02 -19.43
CA MET A 1 14.44 9.92 -19.09
C MET A 1 14.37 9.67 -17.58
N GLY A 2 13.97 10.68 -16.81
CA GLY A 2 14.02 10.66 -15.33
C GLY A 2 12.65 10.37 -14.70
N ALA A 3 12.47 10.72 -13.43
CA ALA A 3 11.22 10.56 -12.67
C ALA A 3 10.04 11.43 -13.16
N GLY A 4 10.19 12.15 -14.28
CA GLY A 4 9.19 13.06 -14.84
C GLY A 4 7.83 12.42 -15.12
N PRO A 5 7.75 11.24 -15.77
CA PRO A 5 6.48 10.55 -16.01
C PRO A 5 5.74 10.22 -14.71
N LEU A 6 6.46 9.69 -13.71
CA LEU A 6 5.87 9.36 -12.41
C LEU A 6 5.31 10.61 -11.72
N VAL A 7 6.06 11.72 -11.69
CA VAL A 7 5.60 12.97 -11.08
C VAL A 7 4.35 13.50 -11.78
N PHE A 8 4.31 13.40 -13.11
CA PHE A 8 3.15 13.79 -13.89
C PHE A 8 1.93 12.90 -13.57
N GLU A 9 2.09 11.58 -13.54
CA GLU A 9 1.03 10.63 -13.18
C GLU A 9 0.49 10.89 -11.76
N VAL A 10 1.39 11.08 -10.78
CA VAL A 10 1.01 11.44 -9.40
C VAL A 10 0.21 12.75 -9.37
N GLY A 11 0.65 13.76 -10.13
CA GLY A 11 -0.05 15.04 -10.23
C GLY A 11 -1.45 14.89 -10.84
N VAL A 12 -1.59 14.10 -11.91
CA VAL A 12 -2.88 13.81 -12.55
C VAL A 12 -3.81 13.08 -11.60
N VAL A 13 -3.33 12.06 -10.88
CA VAL A 13 -4.12 11.31 -9.90
C VAL A 13 -4.53 12.20 -8.72
N PHE A 14 -3.63 13.08 -8.26
CA PHE A 14 -3.94 14.07 -7.22
C PHE A 14 -5.07 15.00 -7.67
N LEU A 15 -4.99 15.56 -8.88
CA LEU A 15 -6.05 16.43 -9.40
C LEU A 15 -7.37 15.67 -9.59
N LEU A 16 -7.31 14.46 -10.15
CA LEU A 16 -8.48 13.61 -10.33
C LEU A 16 -9.17 13.32 -8.99
N THR A 17 -8.41 12.96 -7.95
CA THR A 17 -8.96 12.67 -6.62
C THR A 17 -9.59 13.89 -5.98
N VAL A 18 -8.96 15.07 -6.08
CA VAL A 18 -9.54 16.33 -5.60
C VAL A 18 -10.84 16.65 -6.36
N LEU A 19 -10.86 16.51 -7.69
CA LEU A 19 -12.04 16.76 -8.50
C LEU A 19 -13.20 15.83 -8.15
N LEU A 20 -12.92 14.53 -8.00
CA LEU A 20 -13.92 13.55 -7.58
C LEU A 20 -14.42 13.86 -6.17
N LEU A 21 -13.54 14.18 -5.23
CA LEU A 21 -13.93 14.52 -3.87
C LEU A 21 -14.77 15.80 -3.80
N ASN A 22 -14.46 16.81 -4.63
CA ASN A 22 -15.26 18.02 -4.72
C ASN A 22 -16.62 17.77 -5.39
N LYS A 23 -16.68 16.86 -6.37
CA LYS A 23 -17.93 16.51 -7.07
C LYS A 23 -18.87 15.68 -6.20
N TYR A 24 -18.34 14.70 -5.47
CA TYR A 24 -19.14 13.75 -4.69
C TYR A 24 -19.23 14.09 -3.20
N GLY A 25 -18.34 14.94 -2.69
CA GLY A 25 -18.31 15.35 -1.28
C GLY A 25 -18.97 16.71 -1.04
N ASN A 26 -19.74 16.82 0.05
CA ASN A 26 -20.31 18.09 0.50
C ASN A 26 -19.44 18.79 1.56
N TRP A 27 -18.33 19.44 1.15
CA TRP A 27 -17.27 19.98 2.05
C TRP A 27 -17.74 20.86 3.22
N ARG A 28 -18.94 21.46 3.14
CA ARG A 28 -19.48 22.33 4.19
C ARG A 28 -20.11 21.59 5.37
N GLN A 29 -20.53 20.33 5.20
CA GLN A 29 -21.28 19.59 6.22
C GLN A 29 -20.54 18.38 6.78
N GLN A 30 -19.58 17.83 6.04
CA GLN A 30 -18.82 16.65 6.49
C GLN A 30 -17.71 17.03 7.48
N HIS A 31 -17.45 16.11 8.41
CA HIS A 31 -16.28 16.20 9.27
C HIS A 31 -14.99 16.10 8.46
N CYS A 32 -14.04 16.99 8.75
CA CYS A 32 -12.75 17.06 8.05
C CYS A 32 -12.00 15.71 8.02
N ILE A 33 -12.10 14.92 9.09
CA ILE A 33 -11.48 13.59 9.18
C ILE A 33 -12.02 12.64 8.09
N VAL A 34 -13.32 12.67 7.82
CA VAL A 34 -13.95 11.84 6.77
C VAL A 34 -13.45 12.24 5.39
N THR A 35 -13.36 13.55 5.16
CA THR A 35 -12.84 14.10 3.90
C THR A 35 -11.38 13.71 3.67
N ILE A 36 -10.51 13.87 4.69
CA ILE A 36 -9.09 13.51 4.61
C ILE A 36 -8.91 12.01 4.40
N SER A 37 -9.62 11.17 5.16
CA SER A 37 -9.53 9.71 5.02
C SER A 37 -9.98 9.24 3.65
N THR A 38 -11.08 9.80 3.13
CA THR A 38 -11.57 9.48 1.79
C THR A 38 -10.58 9.90 0.71
N PHE A 39 -10.03 11.11 0.83
CA PHE A 39 -8.99 11.61 -0.08
C PHE A 39 -7.80 10.65 -0.15
N ILE A 40 -7.24 10.30 1.01
CA ILE A 40 -6.07 9.40 1.12
C ILE A 40 -6.39 8.02 0.55
N GLY A 41 -7.54 7.45 0.89
CA GLY A 41 -7.95 6.13 0.39
C GLY A 41 -8.10 6.10 -1.14
N TRP A 42 -8.76 7.11 -1.71
CA TRP A 42 -8.94 7.19 -3.16
C TRP A 42 -7.62 7.45 -3.89
N PHE A 43 -6.78 8.34 -3.35
CA PHE A 43 -5.46 8.62 -3.90
C PHE A 43 -4.59 7.36 -3.98
N PHE A 44 -4.51 6.57 -2.90
CA PHE A 44 -3.75 5.34 -2.93
C PHE A 44 -4.35 4.27 -3.84
N SER A 45 -5.68 4.18 -3.91
CA SER A 45 -6.33 3.22 -4.80
C SER A 45 -6.04 3.51 -6.27
N PHE A 46 -6.09 4.78 -6.68
CA PHE A 46 -5.81 5.16 -8.06
C PHE A 46 -4.32 5.17 -8.40
N ILE A 47 -3.43 5.50 -7.47
CA ILE A 47 -1.99 5.54 -7.76
C ILE A 47 -1.40 4.13 -7.98
N ILE A 48 -1.94 3.11 -7.30
CA ILE A 48 -1.47 1.71 -7.45
C ILE A 48 -1.62 1.22 -8.90
N ILE A 49 -2.63 1.70 -9.64
CA ILE A 49 -2.84 1.35 -11.05
C ILE A 49 -1.62 1.71 -11.91
N PHE A 50 -0.90 2.77 -11.57
CA PHE A 50 0.30 3.23 -12.30
C PHE A 50 1.60 2.71 -11.68
N ILE A 51 1.70 2.68 -10.35
CA ILE A 51 2.91 2.22 -9.65
C ILE A 51 3.18 0.74 -9.90
N LEU A 52 2.14 -0.11 -9.95
CA LEU A 52 2.32 -1.55 -10.08
C LEU A 52 2.94 -1.96 -11.43
N PRO A 53 2.47 -1.47 -12.59
CA PRO A 53 3.16 -1.69 -13.86
C PRO A 53 4.61 -1.18 -13.87
N LEU A 54 4.87 -0.02 -13.26
CA LEU A 54 6.21 0.55 -13.16
C LEU A 54 7.15 -0.35 -12.34
N ASP A 55 6.69 -0.83 -11.18
CA ASP A 55 7.43 -1.75 -10.32
C ASP A 55 7.81 -3.05 -11.04
N ILE A 56 6.83 -3.63 -11.75
CA ILE A 56 7.04 -4.82 -12.58
C ILE A 56 8.10 -4.55 -13.66
N SER A 57 8.04 -3.41 -14.35
CA SER A 57 9.00 -3.06 -15.40
C SER A 57 10.43 -2.87 -14.87
N ILE A 58 10.58 -2.28 -13.68
CA ILE A 58 11.88 -2.10 -13.01
C ILE A 58 12.40 -3.47 -12.55
N THR A 59 11.54 -4.34 -12.04
CA THR A 59 11.91 -5.70 -11.65
C THR A 59 12.42 -6.51 -12.84
N PHE A 60 11.75 -6.46 -14.00
CA PHE A 60 12.22 -7.12 -15.22
C PHE A 60 13.55 -6.54 -15.72
N TYR A 61 13.72 -5.21 -15.65
CA TYR A 61 14.99 -4.58 -16.00
C TYR A 61 16.15 -5.03 -15.08
N ASN A 62 15.92 -5.08 -13.77
CA ASN A 62 16.92 -5.55 -12.81
C ASN A 62 17.25 -7.03 -13.00
N ARG A 63 16.27 -7.87 -13.37
CA ARG A 63 16.48 -9.28 -13.72
C ARG A 63 17.36 -9.42 -14.97
N CYS A 64 17.09 -8.64 -16.01
CA CYS A 64 17.89 -8.60 -17.24
C CYS A 64 19.36 -8.25 -16.94
N LEU A 65 19.60 -7.22 -16.12
CA LEU A 65 20.96 -6.80 -15.72
C LEU A 65 21.71 -7.84 -14.88
N LEU A 66 21.00 -8.73 -14.19
CA LEU A 66 21.61 -9.84 -13.47
C LEU A 66 22.00 -10.96 -14.43
N GLU A 67 21.08 -11.35 -15.34
CA GLU A 67 21.34 -12.37 -16.36
C GLU A 67 22.52 -11.99 -17.26
N GLU A 68 22.60 -10.73 -17.70
CA GLU A 68 23.74 -10.21 -18.48
C GLU A 68 25.08 -10.41 -17.75
N ARG A 69 25.12 -10.13 -16.44
CA ARG A 69 26.31 -10.33 -15.62
C ARG A 69 26.66 -11.80 -15.40
N HIS A 70 25.67 -12.67 -15.29
CA HIS A 70 25.88 -14.11 -15.18
C HIS A 70 26.43 -14.70 -16.49
N SER A 71 25.86 -14.34 -17.63
CA SER A 71 26.35 -14.78 -18.94
C SER A 71 27.79 -14.32 -19.20
N ALA A 72 28.15 -13.09 -18.81
CA ALA A 72 29.53 -12.60 -18.91
C ALA A 72 30.52 -13.35 -17.99
N ALA A 73 30.06 -13.94 -16.88
CA ALA A 73 30.89 -14.74 -15.97
C ALA A 73 31.02 -16.20 -16.41
N GLU A 74 30.03 -16.75 -17.13
CA GLU A 74 30.06 -18.10 -17.71
C GLU A 74 30.79 -18.17 -19.06
N GLU A 75 31.00 -17.02 -19.72
CA GLU A 75 31.72 -16.89 -21.00
C GLU A 75 33.26 -17.10 -20.90
N GLU A 76 33.78 -17.73 -19.86
CA GLU A 76 35.14 -18.32 -19.92
C GLU A 76 35.18 -19.63 -20.75
N PHE A 77 34.05 -20.24 -21.14
CA PHE A 77 34.08 -21.57 -21.76
C PHE A 77 33.20 -21.90 -23.00
N GLN A 78 32.45 -21.01 -23.66
CA GLN A 78 32.02 -21.35 -25.04
C GLN A 78 31.53 -20.18 -25.90
N PHE A 79 32.02 -20.16 -27.13
CA PHE A 79 31.70 -19.17 -28.17
C PHE A 79 30.46 -19.57 -28.99
N ARG A 80 29.52 -18.60 -29.14
CA ARG A 80 28.40 -18.43 -30.11
C ARG A 80 27.01 -19.01 -29.79
N ASN A 81 26.14 -18.12 -29.32
CA ASN A 81 25.15 -17.42 -30.17
C ASN A 81 24.76 -16.12 -29.47
N ILE A 82 25.38 -15.00 -29.86
CA ILE A 82 25.14 -13.69 -29.23
C ILE A 82 23.78 -13.19 -29.71
N THR A 83 22.70 -13.56 -29.00
CA THR A 83 21.60 -12.61 -28.84
C THR A 83 22.13 -11.52 -27.93
N GLU A 84 22.47 -10.35 -28.48
CA GLU A 84 22.77 -9.16 -27.68
C GLU A 84 21.61 -8.93 -26.71
N LEU A 85 21.78 -9.32 -25.46
CA LEU A 85 20.82 -9.06 -24.40
C LEU A 85 20.94 -7.58 -24.00
N SER A 86 20.43 -6.69 -24.86
CA SER A 86 20.45 -5.26 -24.57
C SER A 86 19.31 -4.91 -23.61
N CYS A 87 19.63 -4.77 -22.33
CA CYS A 87 18.67 -4.37 -21.32
C CYS A 87 18.23 -2.91 -21.53
N LYS A 88 17.05 -2.70 -22.13
CA LYS A 88 16.47 -1.36 -22.29
C LYS A 88 15.93 -0.85 -20.96
N LYS A 89 16.42 0.31 -20.52
CA LYS A 89 15.91 1.00 -19.34
C LYS A 89 14.43 1.39 -19.51
N PRO A 90 13.55 1.07 -18.57
CA PRO A 90 12.13 1.43 -18.66
C PRO A 90 11.93 2.93 -18.51
N ASP A 91 10.88 3.43 -19.16
CA ASP A 91 10.44 4.82 -18.98
C ASP A 91 9.94 5.04 -17.56
N GLY A 92 10.32 6.16 -16.96
CA GLY A 92 10.00 6.44 -15.57
C GLY A 92 10.82 5.66 -14.55
N PHE A 93 11.95 5.05 -14.94
CA PHE A 93 12.85 4.37 -14.00
C PHE A 93 13.19 5.23 -12.79
N VAL A 94 12.99 4.66 -11.60
CA VAL A 94 13.27 5.28 -10.31
C VAL A 94 14.18 4.34 -9.50
N PRO A 95 15.11 4.85 -8.68
CA PRO A 95 15.91 4.00 -7.81
C PRO A 95 15.07 3.14 -6.85
N ASP A 96 15.54 1.93 -6.55
CA ASP A 96 14.83 0.94 -5.71
C ASP A 96 14.43 1.51 -4.34
N PHE A 97 15.26 2.36 -3.73
CA PHE A 97 14.98 2.94 -2.43
C PHE A 97 13.74 3.87 -2.43
N VAL A 98 13.42 4.50 -3.56
CA VAL A 98 12.24 5.36 -3.67
C VAL A 98 10.99 4.49 -3.76
N LEU A 99 11.03 3.47 -4.61
CA LEU A 99 9.93 2.53 -4.80
C LEU A 99 9.59 1.82 -3.49
N LEU A 100 10.61 1.37 -2.76
CA LEU A 100 10.44 0.74 -1.45
C LEU A 100 9.82 1.69 -0.41
N ARG A 101 10.21 2.98 -0.41
CA ARG A 101 9.60 3.98 0.47
C ARG A 101 8.17 4.28 0.08
N MET A 102 7.87 4.40 -1.22
CA MET A 102 6.52 4.64 -1.71
C MET A 102 5.59 3.50 -1.30
N TRP A 103 5.97 2.26 -1.56
CA TRP A 103 5.19 1.09 -1.14
C TRP A 103 5.03 1.00 0.37
N ARG A 104 6.08 1.33 1.15
CA ARG A 104 5.98 1.38 2.61
C ARG A 104 4.96 2.41 3.07
N ILE A 105 4.95 3.61 2.47
CA ILE A 105 3.96 4.64 2.79
C ILE A 105 2.57 4.09 2.47
N VAL A 106 2.32 3.67 1.23
CA VAL A 106 1.02 3.15 0.78
C VAL A 106 0.52 2.02 1.68
N TYR A 107 1.40 1.08 2.03
CA TYR A 107 1.08 -0.05 2.89
C TYR A 107 0.65 0.40 4.29
N TRP A 108 1.50 1.15 5.00
CA TRP A 108 1.22 1.51 6.40
C TRP A 108 0.06 2.47 6.53
N THR A 109 -0.09 3.41 5.60
CA THR A 109 -1.25 4.30 5.59
C THR A 109 -2.53 3.52 5.31
N SER A 110 -2.54 2.60 4.35
CA SER A 110 -3.73 1.79 4.03
C SER A 110 -4.09 0.86 5.19
N GLN A 111 -3.10 0.34 5.90
CA GLN A 111 -3.30 -0.46 7.11
C GLN A 111 -3.92 0.38 8.22
N LEU A 112 -3.40 1.58 8.47
CA LEU A 112 -3.97 2.51 9.46
C LEU A 112 -5.41 2.91 9.11
N LEU A 113 -5.66 3.25 7.85
CA LEU A 113 -6.99 3.64 7.38
C LEU A 113 -7.99 2.49 7.55
N THR A 114 -7.62 1.29 7.12
CA THR A 114 -8.52 0.12 7.11
C THR A 114 -8.81 -0.41 8.50
N TRP A 115 -7.80 -0.49 9.37
CA TRP A 115 -7.93 -1.18 10.65
C TRP A 115 -8.22 -0.26 11.82
N ILE A 116 -8.00 1.06 11.68
CA ILE A 116 -8.25 2.02 12.76
C ILE A 116 -9.30 3.04 12.33
N VAL A 117 -9.08 3.73 11.21
CA VAL A 117 -9.92 4.88 10.85
C VAL A 117 -11.33 4.46 10.41
N LEU A 118 -11.45 3.49 9.50
CA LEU A 118 -12.75 3.05 8.98
C LEU A 118 -13.67 2.45 10.07
N PRO A 119 -13.22 1.51 10.91
CA PRO A 119 -14.05 0.94 11.98
C PRO A 119 -14.47 1.97 13.02
N LEU A 120 -13.58 2.91 13.33
CA LEU A 120 -13.87 4.03 14.24
C LEU A 120 -14.94 4.96 13.65
N MET A 121 -14.83 5.31 12.37
CA MET A 121 -15.83 6.13 11.67
C MET A 121 -17.21 5.46 11.64
N GLN A 122 -17.26 4.16 11.33
CA GLN A 122 -18.50 3.40 11.32
C GLN A 122 -19.16 3.37 12.71
N SER A 123 -18.38 3.09 13.75
CA SER A 123 -18.87 3.05 15.13
C SER A 123 -19.28 4.44 15.64
N TYR A 124 -18.57 5.50 15.24
CA TYR A 124 -18.91 6.88 15.59
C TYR A 124 -20.23 7.33 14.95
N SER A 125 -20.46 6.96 13.69
CA SER A 125 -21.73 7.25 13.00
C SER A 125 -22.92 6.52 13.62
N ASN A 126 -22.69 5.30 14.11
CA ASN A 126 -23.74 4.48 14.72
C ASN A 126 -24.00 4.83 16.20
N ALA A 127 -23.13 5.61 16.84
CA ALA A 127 -23.29 6.00 18.23
C ALA A 127 -24.46 6.98 18.44
N GLY A 128 -25.40 6.60 19.32
CA GLY A 128 -26.59 7.38 19.66
C GLY A 128 -26.38 8.50 20.69
N GLU A 129 -25.16 8.74 21.16
CA GLU A 129 -24.89 9.75 22.18
C GLU A 129 -25.00 11.19 21.63
N PHE A 130 -25.49 12.13 22.45
CA PHE A 130 -25.71 13.51 22.00
C PHE A 130 -24.44 14.38 21.98
N THR A 131 -23.35 13.95 22.63
CA THR A 131 -22.08 14.70 22.67
C THR A 131 -21.03 14.07 21.75
N THR A 132 -20.22 14.90 21.08
CA THR A 132 -19.16 14.43 20.16
C THR A 132 -18.09 13.60 20.87
N VAL A 133 -17.72 14.00 22.09
CA VAL A 133 -16.74 13.28 22.93
C VAL A 133 -17.29 11.93 23.38
N GLY A 134 -18.57 11.90 23.77
CA GLY A 134 -19.26 10.68 24.16
C GLY A 134 -19.33 9.66 23.01
N LYS A 135 -19.73 10.13 21.82
CA LYS A 135 -19.69 9.31 20.59
C LYS A 135 -18.32 8.74 20.30
N LEU A 136 -17.25 9.54 20.41
CA LEU A 136 -15.88 9.08 20.16
C LEU A 136 -15.42 8.03 21.20
N ARG A 137 -15.72 8.26 22.48
CA ARG A 137 -15.37 7.31 23.55
C ARG A 137 -16.11 5.98 23.37
N SER A 138 -17.40 6.03 23.06
CA SER A 138 -18.22 4.84 22.82
C SER A 138 -17.74 4.08 21.59
N ALA A 139 -17.44 4.78 20.49
CA ALA A 139 -16.87 4.20 19.28
C ALA A 139 -15.51 3.54 19.52
N LEU A 140 -14.63 4.20 20.28
CA LEU A 140 -13.31 3.65 20.62
C LEU A 140 -13.44 2.38 21.48
N TYR A 141 -14.30 2.40 22.50
CA TYR A 141 -14.50 1.26 23.39
C TYR A 141 -15.02 0.02 22.64
N SER A 142 -16.00 0.21 21.76
CA SER A 142 -16.55 -0.87 20.92
C SER A 142 -15.47 -1.53 20.06
N ASN A 143 -14.64 -0.71 19.38
CA ASN A 143 -13.55 -1.21 18.54
C ASN A 143 -12.47 -1.92 19.37
N VAL A 144 -12.06 -1.36 20.51
CA VAL A 144 -11.07 -1.98 21.40
C VAL A 144 -11.56 -3.33 21.92
N ALA A 145 -12.84 -3.43 22.29
CA ALA A 145 -13.42 -4.71 22.71
C ALA A 145 -13.41 -5.73 21.56
N TYR A 146 -13.82 -5.33 20.34
CA TYR A 146 -13.83 -6.20 19.16
C TYR A 146 -12.42 -6.67 18.77
N TYR A 147 -11.46 -5.76 18.62
CA TYR A 147 -10.08 -6.13 18.31
C TYR A 147 -9.41 -6.92 19.45
N GLY A 148 -9.77 -6.62 20.70
CA GLY A 148 -9.32 -7.37 21.86
C GLY A 148 -9.75 -8.84 21.82
N THR A 149 -10.99 -9.13 21.40
CA THR A 149 -11.45 -10.53 21.28
C THR A 149 -10.75 -11.26 20.15
N TYR A 150 -10.52 -10.63 18.98
CA TYR A 150 -9.72 -11.25 17.91
C TYR A 150 -8.30 -11.57 18.36
N LEU A 151 -7.66 -10.64 19.08
CA LEU A 151 -6.30 -10.83 19.57
C LEU A 151 -6.24 -11.97 20.59
N LEU A 152 -7.23 -12.08 21.48
CA LEU A 152 -7.33 -13.20 22.42
C LEU A 152 -7.48 -14.53 21.68
N VAL A 153 -8.39 -14.63 20.71
CA VAL A 153 -8.58 -15.85 19.92
C VAL A 153 -7.29 -16.22 19.17
N PHE A 154 -6.65 -15.25 18.52
CA PHE A 154 -5.37 -15.45 17.85
C PHE A 154 -4.29 -15.95 18.81
N PHE A 155 -4.17 -15.33 19.99
CA PHE A 155 -3.22 -15.76 21.02
C PHE A 155 -3.47 -17.20 21.48
N MET A 156 -4.73 -17.57 21.71
CA MET A 156 -5.10 -18.94 22.08
C MET A 156 -4.74 -19.95 20.99
N LEU A 157 -4.92 -19.60 19.71
CA LEU A 157 -4.52 -20.45 18.58
C LEU A 157 -3.00 -20.60 18.49
N VAL A 158 -2.24 -19.54 18.73
CA VAL A 158 -0.77 -19.58 18.76
C VAL A 158 -0.26 -20.48 19.89
N VAL A 159 -0.83 -20.35 21.10
CA VAL A 159 -0.50 -21.23 22.23
C VAL A 159 -0.85 -22.69 21.91
N TYR A 160 -2.02 -22.94 21.33
CA TYR A 160 -2.42 -24.28 20.90
C TYR A 160 -1.43 -24.87 19.89
N ALA A 161 -1.05 -24.11 18.86
CA ALA A 161 -0.09 -24.54 17.84
C ALA A 161 1.30 -24.84 18.45
N ALA A 162 1.77 -23.99 19.35
CA ALA A 162 3.04 -24.17 20.05
C ALA A 162 3.04 -25.42 20.94
N VAL A 163 1.97 -25.64 21.72
CA VAL A 163 1.81 -26.83 22.59
C VAL A 163 1.69 -28.12 21.77
N LYS A 164 1.00 -28.07 20.63
CA LYS A 164 0.90 -29.22 19.73
C LYS A 164 2.18 -29.50 18.94
N GLY A 165 3.22 -28.67 19.11
CA GLY A 165 4.49 -28.85 18.41
C GLY A 165 4.30 -28.80 16.90
N VAL A 166 3.34 -27.99 16.42
CA VAL A 166 3.29 -27.68 14.99
C VAL A 166 4.54 -26.87 14.71
N VAL A 167 5.61 -27.57 14.35
CA VAL A 167 6.80 -26.99 13.75
C VAL A 167 6.28 -26.25 12.53
N LEU A 168 6.28 -24.92 12.62
CA LEU A 168 6.26 -24.06 11.46
C LEU A 168 7.54 -24.42 10.70
N ASN A 169 7.46 -25.40 9.81
CA ASN A 169 8.49 -25.67 8.82
C ASN A 169 8.51 -24.43 7.92
N ALA A 170 9.28 -23.43 8.36
CA ALA A 170 9.65 -22.27 7.59
C ALA A 170 10.94 -22.59 6.82
#